data_AF-A0A519K458-F1
#
_entry.id   AF-A0A519K458-F1
#
_cell.length_a   1.000
_cell.length_b   1.000
_cell.length_c   1.000
_cell.angle_alpha   90.00
_cell.angle_beta   90.00
_cell.angle_gamma   90.00
#
_symmetry.space_group_name_H-M   'P 1'
#
loop_
_entity.id
_entity.type
_entity.pdbx_description
1 polymer ?
#
loop_
_entity_poly.entity_id
_entity_poly.type
_entity_poly.pdbx_seq_one_letter_code
_entity_poly.pdbx_strand_id
1 'polypeptide(L)'
;IKRVVVSTYQSVTGTGKAAVDQLNSEIKGESPEKVYPYQIFKNALPHCDVFSDDDYTKEEIKLMKEPKKIMGDDTFNLTATAVRVPVQGGHSESVNIEFENEFDLDEVRKILSETSGVTLQDDVKNNHYPMPLYSEGKDDVFVGRIRRDLSQPKTLNLWIVADNLRKGAATNAVQIAEYLVEHNLV
;
A
#
# COMPACT_ATOMS: atom_id res chain seq x y z
N ILE A 1 -15.81 -0.63 10.79
CA ILE A 1 -14.56 0.15 11.03
C ILE A 1 -15.01 1.57 11.37
N LYS A 2 -14.28 2.32 12.21
CA LYS A 2 -14.66 3.71 12.53
C LYS A 2 -13.82 4.73 11.76
N ARG A 3 -12.51 4.54 11.76
CA ARG A 3 -11.57 5.43 11.07
C ARG A 3 -10.33 4.68 10.58
N VAL A 4 -9.82 5.09 9.43
CA VAL A 4 -8.55 4.62 8.87
C VAL A 4 -7.67 5.83 8.54
N VAL A 5 -6.39 5.74 8.89
CA VAL A 5 -5.34 6.67 8.44
C VAL A 5 -4.29 5.84 7.74
N VAL A 6 -3.93 6.24 6.53
CA VAL A 6 -2.88 5.58 5.76
C VAL A 6 -1.82 6.57 5.31
N SER A 7 -0.56 6.19 5.46
CA SER A 7 0.56 6.85 4.80
C SER A 7 1.27 5.84 3.92
N THR A 8 1.31 6.11 2.63
CA THR A 8 1.89 5.19 1.64
C THR A 8 3.32 5.59 1.31
N TYR A 9 4.12 4.59 1.01
CA TYR A 9 5.51 4.66 0.59
C TYR A 9 5.58 3.95 -0.76
N GLN A 10 5.20 4.67 -1.80
CA GLN A 10 5.00 4.13 -3.13
C GLN A 10 6.32 4.02 -3.87
N SER A 11 6.54 2.86 -4.47
CA SER A 11 7.65 2.61 -5.39
C SER A 11 7.55 3.48 -6.65
N VAL A 12 8.71 3.85 -7.19
CA VAL A 12 8.82 4.51 -8.51
C VAL A 12 8.33 3.62 -9.66
N THR A 13 8.31 2.30 -9.50
CA THR A 13 7.83 1.37 -10.55
C THR A 13 6.36 1.60 -10.90
N GLY A 14 5.56 2.10 -9.95
CA GLY A 14 4.14 2.42 -10.18
C GLY A 14 3.93 3.58 -11.16
N THR A 15 4.92 4.46 -11.34
CA THR A 15 4.88 5.52 -12.36
C THR A 15 5.38 5.03 -13.72
N GLY A 16 5.96 3.84 -13.78
CA GLY A 16 6.44 3.20 -15.01
C GLY A 16 7.92 3.43 -15.29
N LYS A 17 8.36 2.92 -16.44
CA LYS A 17 9.78 2.83 -16.83
C LYS A 17 10.51 4.18 -16.78
N ALA A 18 9.89 5.26 -17.22
CA ALA A 18 10.53 6.57 -17.25
C ALA A 18 10.91 7.08 -15.85
N ALA A 19 10.13 6.78 -14.81
CA ALA A 19 10.46 7.13 -13.42
C ALA A 19 11.61 6.27 -12.86
N VAL A 20 11.68 5.00 -13.26
CA VAL A 20 12.80 4.11 -12.93
C VAL A 20 14.09 4.61 -13.59
N ASP A 21 14.01 5.00 -14.87
CA ASP A 21 15.14 5.57 -15.62
C ASP A 21 15.60 6.90 -14.99
N GLN A 22 14.66 7.75 -14.55
CA GLN A 22 14.97 8.96 -13.80
C GLN A 22 15.75 8.64 -12.52
N LEU A 23 15.24 7.75 -11.65
CA LEU A 23 15.91 7.34 -10.41
C LEU A 23 17.33 6.81 -10.67
N ASN A 24 17.49 5.94 -11.68
CA ASN A 24 18.79 5.33 -12.01
C ASN A 24 19.81 6.36 -12.50
N SER A 25 19.37 7.36 -13.26
CA SER A 25 20.24 8.45 -13.72
C SER A 25 20.65 9.37 -12.56
N GLU A 26 19.72 9.71 -11.66
CA GLU A 26 20.01 10.52 -10.46
C GLU A 26 21.01 9.82 -9.53
N ILE A 27 20.92 8.49 -9.38
CA ILE A 27 21.89 7.69 -8.63
C ILE A 27 23.31 7.84 -9.19
N LYS A 28 23.44 7.92 -10.52
CA LYS A 28 24.72 8.10 -11.22
C LYS A 28 25.22 9.55 -11.21
N GLY A 29 24.43 10.50 -10.73
CA GLY A 29 24.72 11.93 -10.81
C GLY A 29 24.53 12.50 -12.22
N GLU A 30 23.77 11.82 -13.07
CA GLU A 30 23.41 12.27 -14.42
C GLU A 30 22.17 13.19 -14.36
N SER A 31 21.90 13.95 -15.44
CA SER A 31 20.70 14.78 -15.56
C SER A 31 19.62 14.04 -16.36
N PRO A 32 18.63 13.40 -15.71
CA PRO A 32 17.56 12.71 -16.42
C PRO A 32 16.52 13.65 -17.02
N GLU A 33 15.76 13.10 -17.97
CA GLU A 33 14.41 13.59 -18.23
C GLU A 33 13.54 13.39 -16.98
N LYS A 34 12.86 14.46 -16.55
CA LYS A 34 12.10 14.46 -15.29
C LYS A 34 10.65 14.08 -15.54
N VAL A 35 10.25 12.95 -14.97
CA VAL A 35 8.84 12.55 -14.82
C VAL A 35 8.25 13.18 -13.56
N TYR A 36 9.04 13.23 -12.49
CA TYR A 36 8.67 13.91 -11.26
C TYR A 36 9.10 15.38 -11.28
N PRO A 37 8.34 16.29 -10.63
CA PRO A 37 8.71 17.70 -10.54
C PRO A 37 10.04 17.94 -9.78
N TYR A 38 10.45 17.00 -8.93
CA TYR A 38 11.66 17.06 -8.12
C TYR A 38 12.48 15.77 -8.22
N GLN A 39 13.73 15.83 -7.75
CA GLN A 39 14.61 14.66 -7.63
C GLN A 39 13.97 13.61 -6.71
N ILE A 40 14.05 12.34 -7.09
CA ILE A 40 13.53 11.23 -6.29
C ILE A 40 14.63 10.50 -5.52
N PHE A 41 15.85 10.44 -6.06
CA PHE A 41 16.99 9.84 -5.36
C PHE A 41 17.29 10.56 -4.05
N LYS A 42 17.37 9.79 -2.96
CA LYS A 42 17.53 10.26 -1.57
C LYS A 42 16.42 11.22 -1.10
N ASN A 43 15.23 11.14 -1.68
CA ASN A 43 14.11 12.02 -1.34
C ASN A 43 12.86 11.22 -0.94
N ALA A 44 11.90 11.90 -0.33
CA ALA A 44 10.52 11.42 -0.15
C ALA A 44 9.60 12.50 -0.73
N LEU A 45 8.94 12.19 -1.85
CA LEU A 45 8.15 13.16 -2.60
C LEU A 45 6.65 12.99 -2.26
N PRO A 46 6.03 13.90 -1.49
CA PRO A 46 4.63 13.80 -1.06
C PRO A 46 3.68 14.29 -2.18
N HIS A 47 3.82 13.73 -3.37
CA HIS A 47 3.08 14.12 -4.56
C HIS A 47 2.97 12.90 -5.50
N CYS A 48 1.80 12.26 -5.48
CA CYS A 48 1.46 11.14 -6.35
C CYS A 48 0.21 11.46 -7.16
N ASP A 49 0.29 11.39 -8.49
CA ASP A 49 -0.74 11.96 -9.39
C ASP A 49 -0.83 13.50 -9.23
N VAL A 50 -1.84 14.17 -9.78
CA VAL A 50 -2.00 15.64 -9.71
C VAL A 50 -2.83 16.08 -8.50
N PHE A 51 -2.62 17.31 -8.04
CA PHE A 51 -3.45 17.95 -7.01
C PHE A 51 -4.88 18.23 -7.48
N SER A 52 -5.85 18.15 -6.56
CA SER A 52 -7.23 18.61 -6.67
C SER A 52 -7.40 19.99 -6.00
N ASP A 53 -8.60 20.55 -6.08
CA ASP A 53 -8.93 21.89 -5.57
C ASP A 53 -8.86 22.02 -4.03
N ASP A 54 -8.85 20.90 -3.31
CA ASP A 54 -8.79 20.79 -1.85
C ASP A 54 -7.41 20.38 -1.32
N ASP A 55 -6.36 20.59 -2.12
CA ASP A 55 -4.95 20.32 -1.83
C ASP A 55 -4.58 18.84 -1.58
N TYR A 56 -5.53 17.92 -1.75
CA TYR A 56 -5.22 16.50 -1.90
C TYR A 56 -4.69 16.19 -3.29
N THR A 57 -3.99 15.08 -3.43
CA THR A 57 -3.69 14.49 -4.72
C THR A 57 -4.79 13.53 -5.17
N LYS A 58 -4.92 13.33 -6.48
CA LYS A 58 -5.86 12.33 -7.02
C LYS A 58 -5.60 10.92 -6.49
N GLU A 59 -4.35 10.58 -6.21
CA GLU A 59 -4.00 9.29 -5.58
C GLU A 59 -4.58 9.18 -4.17
N GLU A 60 -4.45 10.22 -3.35
CA GLU A 60 -5.04 10.24 -2.00
C GLU A 60 -6.57 10.16 -2.05
N ILE A 61 -7.20 10.85 -3.00
CA ILE A 61 -8.66 10.76 -3.22
C ILE A 61 -9.08 9.34 -3.59
N LYS A 62 -8.32 8.65 -4.46
CA LYS A 62 -8.58 7.23 -4.81
C LYS A 62 -8.47 6.35 -3.57
N LEU A 63 -7.38 6.48 -2.80
CA LEU A 63 -7.18 5.75 -1.54
C LEU A 63 -8.29 6.00 -0.52
N MET A 64 -8.91 7.18 -0.51
CA MET A 64 -10.07 7.49 0.35
C MET A 64 -11.40 6.88 -0.14
N LYS A 65 -11.61 6.80 -1.47
CA LYS A 65 -12.90 6.41 -2.06
C LYS A 65 -13.02 4.94 -2.41
N GLU A 66 -11.95 4.33 -2.94
CA GLU A 66 -11.99 2.97 -3.46
C GLU A 66 -12.26 1.92 -2.37
N PRO A 67 -11.65 1.97 -1.16
CA PRO A 67 -11.97 1.01 -0.10
C PRO A 67 -13.44 1.01 0.29
N LYS A 68 -14.08 2.19 0.38
CA LYS A 68 -15.51 2.31 0.67
C LYS A 68 -16.36 1.62 -0.40
N LYS A 69 -16.03 1.87 -1.68
CA LYS A 69 -16.70 1.25 -2.82
C LYS A 69 -16.51 -0.27 -2.86
N ILE A 70 -15.29 -0.75 -2.60
CA ILE A 70 -14.95 -2.18 -2.58
C ILE A 70 -15.69 -2.90 -1.44
N MET A 71 -15.75 -2.28 -0.25
CA MET A 71 -16.42 -2.86 0.92
C MET A 71 -17.94 -2.66 0.91
N GLY A 72 -18.47 -1.81 0.05
CA GLY A 72 -19.89 -1.40 0.08
C GLY A 72 -20.28 -0.70 1.38
N ASP A 73 -19.33 -0.02 2.03
CA ASP A 73 -19.50 0.59 3.36
C ASP A 73 -18.96 2.03 3.35
N ASP A 74 -19.87 3.00 3.37
CA ASP A 74 -19.54 4.43 3.42
C ASP A 74 -19.45 4.98 4.86
N THR A 75 -19.73 4.16 5.88
CA THR A 75 -19.92 4.61 7.27
C THR A 75 -18.63 4.99 8.00
N PHE A 76 -17.49 4.45 7.57
CA PHE A 76 -16.20 4.73 8.20
C PHE A 76 -15.48 5.92 7.56
N ASN A 77 -14.61 6.57 8.32
CA ASN A 77 -13.79 7.69 7.81
C ASN A 77 -12.42 7.19 7.33
N LEU A 78 -11.89 7.76 6.25
CA LEU A 78 -10.55 7.44 5.75
C LEU A 78 -9.84 8.73 5.32
N THR A 79 -8.57 8.86 5.67
CA THR A 79 -7.68 9.89 5.13
C THR A 79 -6.33 9.27 4.77
N ALA A 80 -5.71 9.79 3.72
CA ALA A 80 -4.50 9.23 3.14
C ALA A 80 -3.45 10.32 2.90
N THR A 81 -2.18 9.94 3.02
CA THR A 81 -1.05 10.70 2.47
C THR A 81 -0.25 9.80 1.55
N ALA A 82 -0.06 10.21 0.30
CA ALA A 82 0.64 9.42 -0.71
C ALA A 82 2.04 9.97 -0.97
N VAL A 83 3.07 9.16 -0.67
CA VAL A 83 4.48 9.58 -0.80
C VAL A 83 5.22 8.65 -1.75
N ARG A 84 5.84 9.22 -2.79
CA ARG A 84 6.77 8.50 -3.65
C ARG A 84 8.14 8.43 -3.00
N VAL A 85 8.71 7.23 -2.92
CA VAL A 85 10.05 6.98 -2.36
C VAL A 85 10.95 6.26 -3.37
N PRO A 86 12.29 6.39 -3.27
CA PRO A 86 13.25 5.79 -4.20
C PRO A 86 13.42 4.29 -3.95
N VAL A 87 12.31 3.55 -4.03
CA VAL A 87 12.22 2.10 -3.85
C VAL A 87 11.69 1.49 -5.14
N GLN A 88 12.20 0.31 -5.49
CA GLN A 88 11.70 -0.55 -6.56
C GLN A 88 11.16 -1.86 -5.95
N GLY A 89 10.21 -2.50 -6.62
CA GLY A 89 9.72 -3.84 -6.24
C GLY A 89 8.40 -3.91 -5.47
N GLY A 90 7.97 -2.84 -4.80
CA GLY A 90 6.66 -2.85 -4.12
C GLY A 90 6.28 -1.56 -3.43
N HIS A 91 4.99 -1.39 -3.18
CA HIS A 91 4.46 -0.33 -2.34
C HIS A 91 4.47 -0.79 -0.88
N SER A 92 4.65 0.16 0.03
CA SER A 92 4.46 -0.10 1.46
C SER A 92 3.47 0.88 2.05
N GLU A 93 2.76 0.47 3.09
CA GLU A 93 1.73 1.29 3.73
C GLU A 93 1.83 1.16 5.25
N SER A 94 1.90 2.30 5.92
CA SER A 94 1.64 2.38 7.36
C SER A 94 0.16 2.67 7.54
N VAL A 95 -0.57 1.73 8.14
CA VAL A 95 -2.02 1.80 8.30
C VAL A 95 -2.39 1.80 9.79
N ASN A 96 -3.24 2.75 10.17
CA ASN A 96 -3.82 2.89 11.50
C ASN A 96 -5.34 2.78 11.39
N ILE A 97 -5.95 1.82 12.10
CA ILE A 97 -7.38 1.48 11.99
C ILE A 97 -8.02 1.54 13.37
N GLU A 98 -8.99 2.43 13.56
CA GLU A 98 -9.87 2.48 14.73
C GLU A 98 -11.10 1.60 14.51
N PHE A 99 -11.36 0.69 15.44
CA PHE A 99 -12.52 -0.20 15.44
C PHE A 99 -13.64 0.31 16.38
N GLU A 100 -14.88 -0.11 16.10
CA GLU A 100 -16.03 0.17 16.97
C GLU A 100 -15.93 -0.58 18.32
N ASN A 101 -15.43 -1.81 18.26
CA ASN A 101 -15.32 -2.72 19.39
C ASN A 101 -13.86 -2.96 19.77
N GLU A 102 -13.66 -3.49 20.97
CA GLU A 102 -12.36 -4.06 21.32
C GLU A 102 -12.03 -5.24 20.39
N PHE A 103 -10.75 -5.47 20.18
CA PHE A 103 -10.21 -6.53 19.34
C PHE A 103 -9.09 -7.26 20.08
N ASP A 104 -8.77 -8.49 19.69
CA ASP A 104 -7.61 -9.21 20.18
C ASP A 104 -6.50 -9.27 19.11
N LEU A 105 -5.24 -9.15 19.52
CA LEU A 105 -4.13 -9.14 18.55
C LEU A 105 -3.84 -10.52 17.97
N ASP A 106 -4.03 -11.59 18.75
CA ASP A 106 -3.80 -12.95 18.29
C ASP A 106 -4.93 -13.38 17.33
N GLU A 107 -6.16 -12.94 17.59
CA GLU A 107 -7.27 -13.07 16.64
C GLU A 107 -6.98 -12.36 15.31
N VAL A 108 -6.50 -11.10 15.35
CA VAL A 108 -6.12 -10.35 14.13
C VAL A 108 -5.05 -11.10 13.34
N ARG A 109 -3.99 -11.57 14.00
CA ARG A 109 -2.92 -12.35 13.35
C ARG A 109 -3.45 -13.63 12.73
N LYS A 110 -4.31 -14.35 13.45
CA LYS A 110 -4.91 -15.59 12.98
C LYS A 110 -5.72 -15.34 11.70
N ILE A 111 -6.66 -14.39 11.72
CA ILE A 111 -7.48 -14.03 10.57
C ILE A 111 -6.59 -13.70 9.36
N LEU A 112 -5.58 -12.86 9.54
CA LEU A 112 -4.68 -12.47 8.45
C LEU A 112 -3.86 -13.66 7.91
N SER A 113 -3.42 -14.56 8.78
CA SER A 113 -2.67 -15.77 8.37
C SER A 113 -3.53 -16.81 7.65
N GLU A 114 -4.84 -16.82 7.89
CA GLU A 114 -5.80 -17.72 7.25
C GLU A 114 -6.43 -17.10 5.98
N THR A 115 -6.17 -15.82 5.72
CA THR A 115 -6.72 -15.10 4.56
C THR A 115 -5.93 -15.43 3.29
N SER A 116 -6.60 -15.97 2.28
CA SER A 116 -5.97 -16.28 0.99
C SER A 116 -5.35 -15.04 0.33
N GLY A 117 -4.11 -15.18 -0.15
CA GLY A 117 -3.34 -14.10 -0.76
C GLY A 117 -2.71 -13.13 0.23
N VAL A 118 -2.84 -13.36 1.54
CA VAL A 118 -2.14 -12.62 2.60
C VAL A 118 -1.07 -13.51 3.22
N THR A 119 0.15 -13.02 3.29
CA THR A 119 1.25 -13.68 4.00
C THR A 119 1.64 -12.86 5.22
N LEU A 120 1.48 -13.45 6.41
CA LEU A 120 1.85 -12.83 7.68
C LEU A 120 3.38 -12.88 7.89
N GLN A 121 4.00 -11.72 8.05
CA GLN A 121 5.41 -11.55 8.43
C GLN A 121 5.47 -10.66 9.67
N ASP A 122 5.17 -11.21 10.85
CA ASP A 122 5.08 -10.43 12.10
C ASP A 122 5.87 -11.07 13.24
N ASP A 123 7.20 -11.12 13.09
CA ASP A 123 8.11 -11.58 14.16
C ASP A 123 9.22 -10.56 14.40
N VAL A 124 8.87 -9.54 15.17
CA VAL A 124 9.78 -8.43 15.53
C VAL A 124 10.95 -8.87 16.40
N LYS A 125 10.85 -10.01 17.12
CA LYS A 125 11.97 -10.50 17.96
C LYS A 125 13.12 -11.04 17.10
N ASN A 126 12.79 -11.54 15.90
CA ASN A 126 13.76 -12.04 14.94
C ASN A 126 13.93 -11.11 13.72
N ASN A 127 13.52 -9.84 13.82
CA ASN A 127 13.60 -8.85 12.75
C ASN A 127 12.90 -9.25 11.44
N HIS A 128 11.80 -9.99 11.53
CA HIS A 128 11.03 -10.42 10.38
C HIS A 128 9.76 -9.57 10.23
N TYR A 129 9.72 -8.79 9.15
CA TYR A 129 8.63 -7.88 8.79
C TYR A 129 8.61 -7.62 7.29
N PRO A 130 7.46 -7.19 6.71
CA PRO A 130 7.37 -6.92 5.28
C PRO A 130 8.31 -5.81 4.83
N MET A 131 8.98 -6.02 3.71
CA MET A 131 9.84 -5.04 3.07
C MET A 131 9.61 -5.06 1.55
N PRO A 132 9.52 -3.88 0.90
CA PRO A 132 9.21 -3.78 -0.53
C PRO A 132 10.27 -4.45 -1.42
N LEU A 133 11.52 -4.55 -0.96
CA LEU A 133 12.58 -5.28 -1.65
C LEU A 133 12.23 -6.77 -1.85
N TYR A 134 11.52 -7.39 -0.90
CA TYR A 134 11.23 -8.83 -0.93
C TYR A 134 9.84 -9.16 -1.48
N SER A 135 9.03 -8.16 -1.83
CA SER A 135 7.73 -8.38 -2.46
C SER A 135 7.81 -8.53 -3.97
N GLU A 136 8.86 -8.00 -4.60
CA GLU A 136 9.02 -8.01 -6.05
C GLU A 136 8.85 -9.42 -6.63
N GLY A 137 8.01 -9.53 -7.66
CA GLY A 137 7.75 -10.78 -8.35
C GLY A 137 6.80 -11.72 -7.60
N LYS A 138 6.23 -11.32 -6.45
CA LYS A 138 5.27 -12.14 -5.69
C LYS A 138 3.84 -11.64 -5.83
N ASP A 139 2.90 -12.57 -5.67
CA ASP A 139 1.46 -12.31 -5.82
C ASP A 139 0.75 -12.02 -4.49
N ASP A 140 1.46 -12.20 -3.36
CA ASP A 140 0.90 -12.03 -2.02
C ASP A 140 0.96 -10.58 -1.53
N VAL A 141 0.04 -10.26 -0.63
CA VAL A 141 0.11 -9.08 0.24
C VAL A 141 0.78 -9.49 1.55
N PHE A 142 1.92 -8.88 1.87
CA PHE A 142 2.67 -9.14 3.09
C PHE A 142 2.24 -8.19 4.19
N VAL A 143 1.86 -8.73 5.35
CA VAL A 143 1.36 -7.94 6.49
C VAL A 143 2.19 -8.21 7.73
N GLY A 144 2.53 -7.17 8.48
CA GLY A 144 3.29 -7.29 9.71
C GLY A 144 3.26 -6.03 10.56
N ARG A 145 4.16 -5.96 11.56
CA ARG A 145 4.24 -4.88 12.54
C ARG A 145 2.91 -4.63 13.27
N ILE A 146 2.15 -5.71 13.50
CA ILE A 146 0.79 -5.66 14.03
C ILE A 146 0.86 -5.35 15.53
N ARG A 147 0.25 -4.24 15.94
CA ARG A 147 0.29 -3.79 17.35
C ARG A 147 -0.84 -2.83 17.65
N ARG A 148 -1.23 -2.74 18.93
CA ARG A 148 -2.15 -1.70 19.38
C ARG A 148 -1.50 -0.32 19.25
N ASP A 149 -2.31 0.68 18.95
CA ASP A 149 -1.99 2.07 19.23
C ASP A 149 -2.04 2.31 20.73
N LEU A 150 -1.01 2.95 21.28
CA LEU A 150 -0.93 3.28 22.70
C LEU A 150 -1.51 4.67 23.02
N SER A 151 -1.83 5.45 21.99
CA SER A 151 -2.35 6.81 22.09
C SER A 151 -3.85 6.92 21.81
N GLN A 152 -4.44 5.94 21.09
CA GLN A 152 -5.85 5.91 20.72
C GLN A 152 -6.46 4.54 21.10
N PRO A 153 -7.61 4.51 21.82
CA PRO A 153 -8.27 3.25 22.16
C PRO A 153 -8.77 2.51 20.92
N LYS A 154 -8.94 1.18 21.02
CA LYS A 154 -9.49 0.32 19.96
C LYS A 154 -8.83 0.52 18.59
N THR A 155 -7.55 0.89 18.59
CA THR A 155 -6.83 1.23 17.35
C THR A 155 -5.66 0.29 17.11
N LEU A 156 -5.57 -0.18 15.88
CA LEU A 156 -4.58 -1.12 15.37
C LEU A 156 -3.61 -0.40 14.45
N ASN A 157 -2.32 -0.67 14.59
CA ASN A 157 -1.28 -0.31 13.64
C ASN A 157 -0.79 -1.57 12.92
N LEU A 158 -0.62 -1.48 11.60
CA LEU A 158 0.01 -2.51 10.78
C LEU A 158 0.85 -1.89 9.66
N TRP A 159 1.74 -2.71 9.11
CA TRP A 159 2.57 -2.41 7.96
C TRP A 159 2.27 -3.41 6.85
N ILE A 160 1.92 -2.90 5.68
CA ILE A 160 1.50 -3.71 4.52
C ILE A 160 2.47 -3.46 3.39
N VAL A 161 2.86 -4.53 2.68
CA VAL A 161 3.71 -4.44 1.49
C VAL A 161 3.17 -5.37 0.41
N ALA A 162 3.13 -4.90 -0.83
CA ALA A 162 2.82 -5.73 -1.99
C ALA A 162 3.57 -5.25 -3.24
N ASP A 163 3.83 -6.17 -4.17
CA ASP A 163 4.26 -5.81 -5.52
C ASP A 163 3.11 -5.08 -6.24
N ASN A 164 3.36 -3.81 -6.56
CA ASN A 164 2.36 -2.94 -7.17
C ASN A 164 2.09 -3.24 -8.65
N LEU A 165 3.00 -3.92 -9.35
CA LEU A 165 2.78 -4.34 -10.74
C LEU A 165 2.06 -5.69 -10.81
N ARG A 166 2.27 -6.57 -9.83
CA ARG A 166 1.59 -7.87 -9.72
C ARG A 166 0.27 -7.74 -8.99
N LYS A 167 0.24 -7.91 -7.66
CA LYS A 167 -1.01 -7.88 -6.89
C LYS A 167 -1.74 -6.54 -7.00
N GLY A 168 -0.99 -5.43 -7.12
CA GLY A 168 -1.57 -4.10 -7.34
C GLY A 168 -2.19 -3.87 -8.73
N ALA A 169 -1.94 -4.74 -9.71
CA ALA A 169 -2.48 -4.58 -11.06
C ALA A 169 -2.72 -5.92 -11.79
N ALA A 170 -1.67 -6.56 -12.30
CA ALA A 170 -1.78 -7.68 -13.24
C ALA A 170 -2.44 -8.91 -12.62
N THR A 171 -2.00 -9.33 -11.43
CA THR A 171 -2.51 -10.53 -10.76
C THR A 171 -3.96 -10.36 -10.37
N ASN A 172 -4.35 -9.17 -9.89
CA ASN A 172 -5.74 -8.90 -9.55
C ASN A 172 -6.65 -8.96 -10.79
N ALA A 173 -6.20 -8.43 -11.93
CA ALA A 173 -6.94 -8.50 -13.19
C ALA A 173 -7.13 -9.95 -13.68
N VAL A 174 -6.08 -10.77 -13.60
CA VAL A 174 -6.16 -12.20 -13.95
C VAL A 174 -7.10 -12.95 -13.00
N GLN A 175 -7.00 -12.71 -11.69
CA GLN A 175 -7.87 -13.33 -10.69
C GLN A 175 -9.35 -12.98 -10.89
N ILE A 176 -9.65 -11.74 -11.28
CA ILE A 176 -11.01 -11.34 -11.66
C ILE A 176 -11.47 -12.12 -12.91
N ALA A 177 -10.63 -12.24 -13.94
CA ALA A 177 -10.97 -13.00 -15.14
C ALA A 177 -11.19 -14.50 -14.84
N GLU A 178 -10.33 -15.11 -14.04
CA GLU A 178 -10.47 -16.50 -13.57
C GLU A 178 -11.78 -16.70 -12.83
N TYR A 179 -12.13 -15.78 -11.92
CA TYR A 179 -13.40 -15.81 -11.20
C TYR A 179 -14.61 -15.74 -12.15
N LEU A 180 -14.58 -14.81 -13.12
CA LEU A 180 -15.66 -14.67 -14.10
C LEU A 180 -15.85 -15.95 -14.93
N VAL A 181 -14.76 -16.58 -15.35
CA VAL A 181 -14.80 -17.85 -16.09
C VAL A 181 -15.32 -18.99 -15.20
N GLU A 182 -14.81 -19.13 -13.98
CA GLU A 182 -15.24 -20.16 -13.02
C GLU A 182 -16.75 -20.07 -12.70
N HIS A 183 -17.29 -18.84 -12.69
CA HIS A 183 -18.69 -18.57 -12.37
C HIS A 183 -19.59 -18.38 -13.62
N ASN A 184 -19.08 -18.64 -14.82
CA ASN A 184 -19.81 -18.51 -16.10
C ASN A 184 -20.43 -17.12 -16.31
N LEU A 185 -19.68 -16.07 -16.00
CA LEU A 185 -20.08 -14.67 -16.19
C LEU A 185 -19.54 -14.06 -17.49
N VAL A 186 -18.81 -14.85 -18.28
CA VAL A 186 -18.30 -14.54 -19.64
C VAL A 186 -18.36 -15.78 -20.53
#